data_AF-A0A0A0DIZ9-F1
#
_entry.id   AF-A0A0A0DIZ9-F1
#
_cell.length_a   1.000
_cell.length_b   1.000
_cell.length_c   1.000
_cell.angle_alpha   90.00
_cell.angle_beta   90.00
_cell.angle_gamma   90.00
#
_symmetry.space_group_name_H-M   'P 1'
#
loop_
_entity.id
_entity.type
_entity.pdbx_description
1 polymer ?
#
loop_
_entity_poly.entity_id
_entity_poly.type
_entity_poly.pdbx_seq_one_letter_code
_entity_poly.pdbx_strand_id
1 'polypeptide(L)' 'MNQVTIYHNPNCGTSRNVLAMIRAVGIEPQIIEYLQTPPKEKELKQLLVLKNYYVPMSQNMRSFIYKKLNRNKLL' A
#
# COMPACT_ATOMS: atom_id res chain seq x y z
N MET A 1 -19.35 -4.29 -6.13
CA MET A 1 -18.36 -3.79 -7.11
C MET A 1 -16.98 -3.88 -6.44
N ASN A 2 -16.01 -4.56 -7.04
CA ASN A 2 -14.65 -4.66 -6.48
C ASN A 2 -13.91 -3.34 -6.74
N GLN A 3 -13.79 -2.50 -5.71
CA GLN A 3 -13.07 -1.24 -5.77
C GLN A 3 -11.57 -1.49 -5.61
N VAL A 4 -10.75 -0.98 -6.54
CA VAL A 4 -9.29 -1.06 -6.45
C VAL A 4 -8.79 0.05 -5.54
N THR A 5 -7.94 -0.28 -4.57
CA THR A 5 -7.31 0.70 -3.66
C THR A 5 -5.80 0.61 -3.79
N ILE A 6 -5.13 1.75 -3.90
CA ILE A 6 -3.68 1.88 -3.90
C ILE A 6 -3.21 2.68 -2.68
N TYR A 7 -2.28 2.09 -1.92
CA TYR A 7 -1.53 2.82 -0.89
C TYR A 7 -0.33 3.49 -1.55
N HIS A 8 -0.42 4.80 -1.74
CA HIS A 8 0.47 5.57 -2.58
C HIS A 8 1.47 6.40 -1.76
N ASN A 9 2.69 6.53 -2.27
CA ASN A 9 3.65 7.52 -1.83
C ASN A 9 4.10 8.32 -3.07
N PRO A 10 3.73 9.61 -3.19
CA PRO A 10 4.05 10.41 -4.37
C PRO A 10 5.56 10.57 -4.61
N ASN A 11 6.36 10.47 -3.56
CA ASN A 11 7.83 10.56 -3.63
C ASN A 11 8.51 9.24 -4.03
N CYS A 12 7.75 8.15 -4.21
CA CYS A 12 8.29 6.84 -4.60
C CYS A 12 8.06 6.56 -6.08
N GLY A 13 9.15 6.47 -6.86
CA GLY A 13 9.09 6.21 -8.32
C GLY A 13 8.29 4.95 -8.68
N THR A 14 8.52 3.85 -7.96
CA THR A 14 7.73 2.62 -8.13
C THR A 14 6.25 2.88 -7.88
N SER A 15 5.88 3.57 -6.80
CA SER A 15 4.48 3.85 -6.49
C SER A 15 3.79 4.70 -7.58
N ARG A 16 4.50 5.66 -8.16
CA ARG A 16 4.00 6.46 -9.31
C ARG A 16 3.79 5.60 -10.57
N ASN A 17 4.75 4.74 -10.90
CA ASN A 17 4.62 3.84 -12.07
C ASN A 17 3.43 2.90 -11.92
N VAL A 18 3.22 2.37 -10.71
CA VAL A 18 2.09 1.52 -10.36
C VAL A 18 0.75 2.24 -10.55
N LEU A 19 0.62 3.45 -10.03
CA LEU A 19 -0.58 4.27 -10.22
C LEU A 19 -0.85 4.54 -11.72
N ALA A 20 0.20 4.82 -12.49
CA ALA A 20 0.09 5.02 -13.93
C ALA A 20 -0.39 3.75 -14.66
N MET A 21 0.13 2.57 -14.32
CA MET A 21 -0.30 1.29 -14.92
C MET A 21 -1.77 0.98 -14.63
N ILE A 22 -2.24 1.22 -13.40
CA ILE A 22 -3.65 1.02 -13.03
C ILE A 22 -4.55 1.94 -13.87
N ARG A 23 -4.18 3.21 -14.00
CA ARG A 23 -4.92 4.18 -14.83
C ARG A 23 -4.88 3.86 -16.32
N ALA A 24 -3.76 3.34 -16.82
CA ALA A 24 -3.58 2.97 -18.23
C ALA A 24 -4.55 1.86 -18.69
N VAL A 25 -5.03 1.01 -17.78
CA VAL A 25 -6.05 -0.02 -18.06
C VAL A 25 -7.48 0.48 -17.81
N GLY A 26 -7.68 1.79 -17.64
CA GLY A 26 -9.00 2.41 -17.46
C GLY A 26 -9.58 2.29 -16.05
N ILE A 27 -8.78 1.88 -15.05
CA ILE A 27 -9.21 1.80 -13.66
C ILE A 27 -8.77 3.06 -12.92
N GLU A 28 -9.71 3.79 -12.33
CA GLU A 28 -9.38 4.84 -11.37
C GLU A 28 -9.44 4.26 -9.95
N PRO A 29 -8.30 4.06 -9.27
CA PRO A 29 -8.28 3.46 -7.95
C PRO A 29 -8.60 4.48 -6.87
N GLN A 30 -9.04 4.00 -5.71
CA GLN A 30 -8.99 4.80 -4.50
C GLN A 30 -7.55 4.99 -4.06
N ILE A 31 -7.10 6.24 -3.94
CA ILE A 31 -5.72 6.58 -3.56
C ILE A 31 -5.70 6.90 -2.07
N ILE A 32 -4.87 6.18 -1.31
CA ILE A 32 -4.62 6.43 0.11
C ILE A 32 -3.14 6.76 0.28
N GLU A 33 -2.85 7.99 0.68
CA GLU A 33 -1.49 8.42 1.01
C GLU A 33 -1.11 7.96 2.42
N TYR A 34 -0.57 6.74 2.53
CA TYR A 34 -0.38 6.06 3.82
C TYR A 34 0.55 6.77 4.81
N LEU A 35 1.38 7.71 4.34
CA LEU A 35 2.21 8.54 5.21
C LEU A 35 1.41 9.66 5.87
N GLN A 36 0.39 10.19 5.20
CA GLN A 36 -0.50 11.23 5.71
C GLN A 36 -1.69 10.62 6.46
N THR A 37 -2.33 9.63 5.86
CA THR A 37 -3.49 8.91 6.40
C THR A 37 -3.13 7.44 6.63
N PRO A 38 -2.38 7.14 7.70
CA PRO A 38 -1.92 5.79 7.95
C PRO A 38 -3.09 4.86 8.31
N PRO A 39 -3.17 3.65 7.72
CA PRO A 39 -4.17 2.66 8.08
C PRO A 39 -4.04 2.20 9.54
N LYS A 40 -5.15 1.75 10.11
CA LYS A 40 -5.24 1.20 11.46
C LYS A 40 -4.61 -0.19 11.52
N GLU A 41 -4.25 -0.63 12.72
CA GLU A 41 -3.62 -1.93 12.95
C GLU A 41 -4.42 -3.11 12.34
N LYS A 42 -5.74 -3.09 12.47
CA LYS A 42 -6.62 -4.12 11.90
C LYS A 42 -6.52 -4.18 10.37
N GLU A 43 -6.51 -3.03 9.71
CA GLU A 43 -6.39 -2.92 8.25
C GLU A 43 -5.00 -3.38 7.80
N LEU A 44 -3.95 -2.99 8.53
CA LEU A 44 -2.59 -3.46 8.29
C LEU A 44 -2.45 -4.98 8.36
N LYS A 45 -3.07 -5.62 9.37
CA LYS A 45 -3.12 -7.08 9.47
C LYS A 45 -3.85 -7.70 8.29
N GLN A 46 -4.96 -7.12 7.84
CA GLN A 46 -5.68 -7.57 6.64
C GLN A 46 -4.81 -7.47 5.39
N LEU A 47 -4.09 -6.36 5.20
CA LEU A 47 -3.16 -6.16 4.08
C LEU A 47 -2.03 -7.20 4.05
N LEU A 48 -1.57 -7.68 5.21
CA LEU A 48 -0.58 -8.76 5.28
C LEU A 48 -1.16 -10.15 4.93
N VAL A 49 -2.43 -10.37 5.25
CA VAL A 49 -3.14 -11.64 4.97
C VAL A 49 -3.55 -11.72 3.50
N LEU A 50 -3.82 -10.58 2.86
CA LEU A 50 -4.05 -10.45 1.42
C LEU A 50 -2.74 -10.76 0.66
N LYS A 51 -2.39 -12.05 0.60
CA LYS A 51 -1.22 -12.57 -0.12
C LYS A 51 -1.30 -12.20 -1.61
N ASN A 52 -0.30 -11.47 -2.09
CA ASN A 52 0.27 -11.58 -3.45
C ASN A 52 -0.67 -11.47 -4.66
N TYR A 53 -1.65 -10.55 -4.68
CA TYR A 53 -2.18 -10.06 -5.97
C TYR A 53 -1.53 -8.71 -6.31
N TYR A 54 -0.48 -8.85 -7.11
CA TYR A 54 0.52 -7.91 -7.57
C TYR A 54 0.01 -6.53 -8.01
N VAL A 55 0.49 -5.50 -7.31
CA VAL A 55 1.29 -4.43 -7.91
C VAL A 55 2.37 -4.09 -6.86
N PRO A 56 3.66 -3.87 -7.18
CA PRO A 56 4.72 -3.83 -6.17
C PRO A 56 4.39 -2.81 -5.08
N MET A 57 3.98 -3.33 -3.93
CA MET A 57 3.95 -2.60 -2.69
C MET A 57 5.36 -2.05 -2.56
N SER A 58 5.53 -0.73 -2.58
CA SER A 58 6.85 -0.15 -2.42
C SER A 58 7.50 -0.82 -1.20
N GLN A 59 8.78 -1.18 -1.28
CA GLN A 59 9.48 -1.79 -0.14
C GLN A 59 9.28 -0.95 1.15
N ASN A 60 9.11 0.37 0.96
CA ASN A 60 8.77 1.34 1.99
C ASN A 60 7.42 1.09 2.67
N MET A 61 6.38 0.69 1.93
CA MET A 61 5.08 0.34 2.53
C MET A 61 5.20 -0.96 3.34
N ARG A 62 5.85 -2.00 2.81
CA ARG A 62 6.09 -3.24 3.58
C ARG A 62 6.86 -2.96 4.87
N SER A 63 7.94 -2.18 4.80
CA SER A 63 8.68 -1.71 5.98
C SER A 63 7.82 -0.89 6.94
N PHE A 64 6.96 -0.01 6.42
CA PHE A 64 6.01 0.77 7.22
C PHE A 64 5.03 -0.13 7.97
N ILE A 65 4.43 -1.13 7.30
CA ILE A 65 3.50 -2.08 7.92
C ILE A 65 4.19 -2.84 9.05
N TYR A 66 5.38 -3.41 8.78
CA TYR A 66 6.14 -4.11 9.81
C TYR A 66 6.53 -3.22 10.99
N LYS A 67 7.04 -2.00 10.75
CA LYS A 67 7.40 -1.07 11.82
C LYS A 67 6.18 -0.63 12.65
N LYS A 68 5.02 -0.43 12.01
CA LYS A 68 3.80 0.03 12.68
C LYS A 68 3.13 -1.09 13.48
N LEU A 69 3.13 -2.31 12.97
CA LEU A 69 2.60 -3.49 13.68
C LEU A 69 3.57 -4.00 14.77
N ASN A 70 4.88 -3.99 14.51
CA ASN A 70 5.91 -4.49 15.44
C ASN A 70 6.55 -3.37 16.26
N ARG A 71 5.76 -2.41 16.75
CA ARG A 71 6.22 -1.34 17.66
C ARG A 71 6.84 -1.84 18.99
N ASN A 72 7.13 -3.14 19.15
CA ASN A 72 7.78 -3.72 20.33
C ASN A 72 8.64 -4.99 20.10
N LYS A 73 9.24 -5.19 18.92
CA LYS A 73 10.42 -6.08 18.76
C LYS A 73 10.97 -5.95 17.34
N LEU A 74 12.01 -5.13 17.19
CA LEU A 74 13.01 -5.35 16.15
C LEU A 74 13.74 -6.65 16.52
N LEU A 75 13.58 -7.69 15.72
CA LEU A 75 14.62 -8.70 15.53
C LEU A 75 15.43 -8.29 14.31
#